data_AF-F9PRW2-F1
#
_entry.id   AF-F9PRW2-F1
#
_cell.length_a   1.000
_cell.length_b   1.000
_cell.length_c   1.000
_cell.angle_alpha   90.00
_cell.angle_beta   90.00
_cell.angle_gamma   90.00
#
_symmetry.space_group_name_H-M   'P 1'
#
loop_
_entity.id
_entity.type
_entity.pdbx_description
1 polymer ?
#
loop_
_entity_poly.entity_id
_entity_poly.type
_entity_poly.pdbx_seq_one_letter_code
_entity_poly.pdbx_strand_id
1 'polypeptide(L)' 'MVVEKIVAKAGLDIGDTSIGMHVKFVQIPVRLSIKEIGNAHLTALTSRPKLIGGSRAVYQ' A
#
# COMPACT_ATOMS: atom_id res chain seq x y z
N MET A 1 22.19 -5.86 9.80
CA MET A 1 21.29 -5.68 10.95
C MET A 1 19.87 -5.98 10.48
N VAL A 2 19.08 -6.75 11.22
CA VAL A 2 17.70 -7.13 10.86
C VAL A 2 16.75 -6.46 11.84
N VAL A 3 15.56 -6.08 11.39
CA VAL A 3 14.51 -5.51 12.23
C VAL A 3 13.26 -6.37 12.17
N GLU A 4 12.56 -6.49 13.30
CA GLU A 4 11.33 -7.29 13.39
C GLU A 4 10.15 -6.66 12.64
N LYS A 5 10.09 -5.31 12.60
CA LYS A 5 8.96 -4.58 12.01
C LYS A 5 9.38 -3.27 11.36
N ILE A 6 8.71 -2.94 10.26
CA ILE A 6 8.78 -1.63 9.61
C ILE A 6 7.37 -1.09 9.32
N VAL A 7 7.27 0.23 9.14
CA VAL A 7 6.08 0.90 8.61
C VAL A 7 6.51 1.77 7.43
N ALA A 8 6.28 1.28 6.22
CA ALA A 8 6.61 1.93 4.96
C ALA A 8 5.49 2.90 4.52
N LYS A 9 5.86 3.91 3.74
CA LYS A 9 4.88 4.84 3.12
C LYS A 9 4.16 4.21 1.93
N ALA A 10 4.86 3.35 1.19
CA ALA A 10 4.40 2.61 0.02
C ALA A 10 5.24 1.33 -0.15
N GLY A 11 4.81 0.42 -1.02
CA GLY A 11 5.53 -0.81 -1.34
C GLY A 11 5.10 -1.44 -2.65
N LEU A 12 5.97 -2.28 -3.21
CA LEU A 12 5.72 -3.12 -4.38
C LEU A 12 5.76 -4.58 -3.94
N ASP A 13 4.72 -5.31 -4.27
CA ASP A 13 4.62 -6.76 -4.07
C ASP A 13 4.87 -7.44 -5.42
N ILE A 14 5.87 -8.31 -5.48
CA ILE A 14 6.25 -9.03 -6.70
C ILE A 14 6.07 -10.52 -6.41
N GLY A 15 5.06 -11.12 -7.05
CA GLY A 15 4.71 -12.52 -6.82
C GLY A 15 3.80 -12.73 -5.60
N ASP A 16 2.98 -11.73 -5.26
CA ASP A 16 1.88 -11.83 -4.29
C ASP A 16 2.31 -12.30 -2.88
N THR A 17 3.44 -11.78 -2.41
CA THR A 17 4.10 -12.10 -1.13
C THR A 17 3.43 -11.47 0.10
N SER A 18 2.35 -10.71 -0.07
CA SER A 18 1.49 -10.17 0.98
C SER A 18 2.16 -9.11 1.88
N ILE A 19 2.73 -8.06 1.27
CA ILE A 19 3.45 -7.00 2.01
C ILE A 19 2.57 -6.01 2.79
N GLY A 20 1.24 -6.14 2.73
CA GLY A 20 0.29 -5.13 3.22
C GLY A 20 0.52 -4.73 4.68
N MET A 21 0.86 -5.68 5.55
CA MET A 21 1.14 -5.45 6.98
C MET A 21 2.27 -4.45 7.26
N HIS A 22 3.14 -4.21 6.27
CA HIS A 22 4.27 -3.30 6.39
C HIS A 22 3.97 -1.89 5.85
N VAL A 23 2.86 -1.67 5.15
CA VAL A 23 2.49 -0.35 4.62
C VAL A 23 1.57 0.39 5.59
N LYS A 24 1.83 1.68 5.80
CA LYS A 24 1.08 2.54 6.71
C LYS A 24 -0.42 2.49 6.42
N PHE A 25 -1.23 2.33 7.46
CA PHE A 25 -2.69 2.41 7.36
C PHE A 25 -3.14 3.87 7.14
N VAL A 26 -4.06 4.21 6.23
CA VAL A 26 -4.94 3.33 5.40
C VAL A 26 -4.24 2.98 4.09
N GLN A 27 -4.05 1.68 3.83
CA GLN A 27 -3.43 1.20 2.60
C GLN A 27 -4.42 1.34 1.43
N ILE A 28 -3.92 1.75 0.27
CA ILE A 28 -4.69 1.81 -0.97
C ILE A 28 -3.87 1.23 -2.13
N PRO A 29 -4.49 0.46 -3.03
CA PRO A 29 -3.80 -0.06 -4.20
C PRO A 29 -3.51 1.06 -5.20
N VAL A 30 -2.35 0.99 -5.85
CA VAL A 30 -1.96 1.85 -6.97
C VAL A 30 -2.00 1.02 -8.24
N ARG A 31 -2.79 1.47 -9.23
CA ARG A 31 -2.81 0.83 -10.55
C ARG A 31 -1.61 1.32 -11.35
N LEU A 32 -0.67 0.42 -11.60
CA LEU A 32 0.49 0.68 -12.45
C LEU A 32 0.18 0.34 -13.91
N SER A 33 0.92 0.96 -14.84
CA SER A 33 0.90 0.58 -16.25
C SER A 33 1.56 -0.78 -16.50
N ILE A 34 2.55 -1.13 -15.65
CA ILE A 34 3.22 -2.43 -15.64
C ILE A 34 2.49 -3.35 -14.67
N LYS A 35 2.11 -4.55 -15.12
CA LYS A 35 1.33 -5.52 -14.33
C LYS A 35 2.14 -6.70 -13.83
N GLU A 36 3.30 -6.95 -14.44
CA GLU A 36 4.14 -8.11 -14.16
C GLU A 36 5.62 -7.71 -14.27
N ILE A 37 6.47 -8.36 -13.48
CA ILE A 37 7.92 -8.31 -13.62
C ILE A 37 8.39 -9.73 -13.90
N GLY A 38 8.86 -9.97 -15.13
CA GLY A 38 9.02 -11.33 -15.63
C GLY A 38 7.65 -12.02 -15.67
N ASN A 39 7.53 -13.16 -14.98
CA ASN A 39 6.27 -13.91 -14.87
C ASN A 39 5.53 -13.66 -13.54
N ALA A 40 6.03 -12.77 -12.69
CA ALA A 40 5.47 -12.51 -11.37
C ALA A 40 4.50 -11.33 -11.42
N HIS A 41 3.32 -11.49 -10.83
CA HIS A 41 2.34 -10.41 -10.72
C HIS A 41 2.89 -9.26 -9.87
N LEU A 42 2.66 -8.03 -10.33
CA LEU A 42 3.08 -6.80 -9.66
C LEU A 42 1.87 -6.08 -9.08
N THR A 43 1.83 -6.00 -7.75
CA THR A 43 0.88 -5.14 -7.02
C THR A 43 1.62 -3.99 -6.35
N ALA A 44 1.01 -2.81 -6.32
CA ALA A 44 1.57 -1.66 -5.62
C ALA A 44 0.59 -1.14 -4.57
N LEU A 45 1.12 -0.75 -3.41
CA LEU A 45 0.37 -0.17 -2.31
C LEU A 45 0.99 1.17 -1.92
N THR A 46 0.15 2.16 -1.68
CA THR A 46 0.53 3.39 -0.96
C THR A 46 -0.39 3.58 0.24
N SER A 47 -0.21 4.67 0.98
CA SER A 47 -1.03 5.01 2.14
C SER A 47 -1.67 6.38 1.98
N ARG A 48 -2.86 6.51 2.57
CA ARG A 48 -3.55 7.80 2.71
C ARG A 48 -3.90 8.07 4.19
N PRO A 49 -4.23 9.32 4.54
CA PRO A 49 -4.83 9.63 5.83
C PRO A 49 -6.16 8.87 6.06
N LYS A 50 -6.50 8.66 7.33
CA LYS A 50 -7.84 8.23 7.70
C LYS A 50 -8.81 9.38 7.38
N LEU A 51 -9.89 9.07 6.68
CA LEU A 51 -10.98 10.02 6.47
C LEU A 51 -11.94 9.83 7.65
N ILE A 52 -11.87 10.74 8.61
CA ILE A 52 -12.65 10.70 9.86
C ILE A 52 -13.48 11.98 9.97
N GLY A 53 -14.78 11.83 10.22
CA GLY A 53 -15.71 12.95 10.36
C GLY A 53 -17.16 12.50 10.15
N GLY A 54 -18.11 13.26 10.72
CA GLY A 54 -19.54 12.97 10.60
C GLY A 54 -20.13 13.36 9.23
N SER A 55 -21.46 13.36 9.10
CA SER A 55 -22.17 13.62 7.83
C SER A 55 -21.88 14.96 7.16
N ARG A 56 -21.29 15.91 7.90
CA ARG A 56 -20.93 17.26 7.42
C ARG A 56 -19.42 17.42 7.14
N ALA A 57 -18.64 16.35 7.26
CA ALA A 57 -17.21 16.41 7.01
C ALA A 57 -16.93 16.57 5.51
N VAL A 58 -16.08 17.55 5.18
CA VAL A 58 -15.62 17.82 3.81
C VAL A 58 -14.13 17.49 3.75
N TYR A 59 -13.76 16.64 2.80
CA TYR A 59 -12.36 16.32 2.50
C TYR A 59 -12.03 16.92 1.13
N GLN A 60 -10.91 17.62 1.03
CA GLN A 60 -10.33 18.11 -0.23
C GLN A 60 -9.18 17.21 -0.65
#